data_AF-A0A6L4Z200-F1
#
_entry.id   AF-A0A6L4Z200-F1
#
_cell.length_a   1.000
_cell.length_b   1.000
_cell.length_c   1.000
_cell.angle_alpha   90.00
_cell.angle_beta   90.00
_cell.angle_gamma   90.00
#
_symmetry.space_group_name_H-M   'P 1'
#
loop_
_entity.id
_entity.type
_entity.pdbx_description
1 polymer ?
#
loop_
_entity_poly.entity_id
_entity_poly.type
_entity_poly.pdbx_seq_one_letter_code
_entity_poly.pdbx_strand_id
1 'polypeptide(L)'
;MELDLGSFSSIRRFVKEIEEKNLPLNALVCNAAVQMNKRLVLSPDGYELTFAVNHLGHFLLTNLLIERLLANSSRIVIVASGVHDPKMNTGMPKPFFSDIDALASTGGSDKNKYNGQLAYVNSKLCNL
;
A
#
# COMPACT_ATOMS: atom_id res chain seq x y z
N MET A 1 14.11 10.43 -10.60
CA MET A 1 13.75 9.58 -9.46
C MET A 1 12.53 8.78 -9.84
N GLU A 2 12.71 7.49 -10.00
CA GLU A 2 11.63 6.55 -10.30
C GLU A 2 11.16 5.91 -8.99
N LEU A 3 9.86 5.66 -8.86
CA LEU A 3 9.29 4.97 -7.71
C LEU A 3 8.25 3.97 -8.20
N ASP A 4 8.56 2.69 -8.05
CA ASP A 4 7.61 1.59 -8.19
C ASP A 4 7.31 1.01 -6.81
N LEU A 5 6.12 1.28 -6.29
CA LEU A 5 5.67 0.79 -4.98
C LEU A 5 5.44 -0.73 -4.95
N GLY A 6 5.34 -1.37 -6.11
CA GLY A 6 5.28 -2.82 -6.23
C GLY A 6 6.64 -3.49 -6.03
N SER A 7 7.76 -2.77 -5.98
CA SER A 7 9.09 -3.34 -5.79
C SER A 7 9.83 -2.71 -4.62
N PHE A 8 10.13 -3.51 -3.59
CA PHE A 8 10.89 -3.03 -2.43
C PHE A 8 12.29 -2.54 -2.80
N SER A 9 12.89 -3.11 -3.85
CA SER A 9 14.16 -2.63 -4.39
C SER A 9 14.05 -1.21 -4.96
N SER A 10 12.95 -0.90 -5.65
CA SER A 10 12.67 0.41 -6.23
C SER A 10 12.44 1.44 -5.14
N ILE A 11 11.66 1.09 -4.10
CA ILE A 11 11.40 1.95 -2.93
C ILE A 11 12.71 2.33 -2.23
N ARG A 12 13.60 1.36 -1.98
CA ARG A 12 14.89 1.64 -1.32
C ARG A 12 15.81 2.53 -2.17
N ARG A 13 15.83 2.35 -3.49
CA ARG A 13 16.57 3.23 -4.41
C ARG A 13 16.01 4.66 -4.38
N PHE A 14 14.69 4.80 -4.45
CA PHE A 14 14.02 6.09 -4.38
C PHE A 14 14.35 6.84 -3.08
N VAL A 15 14.31 6.16 -1.93
CA VAL A 15 14.67 6.75 -0.63
C VAL A 15 16.10 7.28 -0.64
N LYS A 16 17.06 6.48 -1.11
CA LYS A 16 18.47 6.90 -1.22
C LYS A 16 18.62 8.16 -2.08
N GLU A 17 17.96 8.21 -3.23
CA GLU A 17 17.95 9.39 -4.10
C GLU A 17 17.31 10.61 -3.43
N ILE A 18 16.32 10.43 -2.53
CA ILE A 18 15.71 11.53 -1.76
C ILE A 18 16.71 12.07 -0.73
N GLU A 19 17.42 11.17 -0.06
CA GLU A 19 18.43 11.52 0.93
C GLU A 19 19.60 12.29 0.31
N GLU A 20 20.06 11.86 -0.87
CA GLU A 20 21.13 12.53 -1.63
C GLU A 20 20.77 13.96 -2.04
N LYS A 21 19.47 14.27 -2.22
CA LYS A 21 19.04 15.63 -2.54
C LYS A 21 19.20 16.61 -1.39
N ASN A 22 19.26 16.12 -0.16
CA ASN A 22 19.38 16.92 1.06
C ASN A 22 18.37 18.09 1.14
N LEU A 23 17.14 17.89 0.62
CA LEU A 23 16.05 18.85 0.70
C LEU A 23 15.16 18.60 1.93
N PRO A 24 14.49 19.64 2.47
CA PRO A 24 13.50 19.47 3.52
C PRO A 24 12.30 18.66 3.00
N LEU A 25 11.93 17.60 3.72
CA LEU A 25 10.82 16.72 3.38
C LEU A 25 9.59 17.13 4.19
N ASN A 26 8.83 18.13 3.74
CA ASN A 26 7.75 18.72 4.54
C ASN A 26 6.47 17.85 4.62
N ALA A 27 6.26 16.97 3.64
CA ALA A 27 5.11 16.09 3.62
C ALA A 27 5.40 14.81 2.83
N LEU A 28 4.69 13.74 3.20
CA LEU A 28 4.58 12.50 2.43
C LEU A 28 3.10 12.22 2.17
N VAL A 29 2.72 12.04 0.91
CA VAL A 29 1.34 11.74 0.52
C VAL A 29 1.30 10.35 -0.13
N CYS A 30 0.81 9.37 0.62
CA CYS A 30 0.61 7.99 0.17
C CYS A 30 -0.69 7.89 -0.63
N ASN A 31 -0.65 8.36 -1.88
CA ASN A 31 -1.81 8.47 -2.77
C ASN A 31 -1.93 7.35 -3.81
N ALA A 32 -0.80 6.86 -4.34
CA ALA A 32 -0.80 5.93 -5.46
C ALA A 32 -1.62 4.67 -5.14
N ALA A 33 -2.33 4.13 -6.11
CA ALA A 33 -3.05 2.88 -5.91
C ALA A 33 -3.31 2.19 -7.25
N VAL A 34 -3.45 0.87 -7.21
CA VAL A 34 -3.93 0.04 -8.29
C VAL A 34 -5.13 -0.79 -7.83
N GLN A 35 -5.84 -1.36 -8.79
CA GLN A 35 -6.91 -2.33 -8.54
C GLN A 35 -6.85 -3.42 -9.61
N MET A 36 -6.34 -4.61 -9.24
CA MET A 36 -6.25 -5.74 -10.15
C MET A 36 -7.53 -6.58 -10.08
N ASN A 37 -8.42 -6.49 -11.07
CA ASN A 37 -9.72 -7.16 -10.98
C ASN A 37 -9.77 -8.59 -11.57
N LYS A 38 -8.93 -8.90 -12.57
CA LYS A 38 -9.13 -10.09 -13.42
C LYS A 38 -8.37 -11.35 -12.99
N ARG A 39 -7.16 -11.19 -12.47
CA ARG A 39 -6.29 -12.31 -12.08
C ARG A 39 -5.37 -11.90 -10.95
N LEU A 40 -4.96 -12.89 -10.15
CA LEU A 40 -3.91 -12.73 -9.17
C LEU A 40 -2.59 -12.40 -9.90
N VAL A 41 -1.97 -11.29 -9.53
CA VAL A 41 -0.63 -10.90 -9.97
C VAL A 41 0.19 -10.72 -8.71
N LEU A 42 1.39 -11.30 -8.70
CA LEU A 42 2.33 -11.12 -7.60
C LEU A 42 3.34 -10.03 -7.95
N SER A 43 3.73 -9.27 -6.94
CA SER A 43 4.88 -8.38 -7.00
C SER A 43 6.18 -9.18 -7.14
N PRO A 44 7.30 -8.55 -7.54
CA PRO A 44 8.61 -9.20 -7.52
C PRO A 44 9.01 -9.73 -6.15
N ASP A 45 8.47 -9.15 -5.07
CA ASP A 45 8.69 -9.54 -3.69
C ASP A 45 7.73 -10.67 -3.22
N GLY A 46 6.86 -11.18 -4.08
CA GLY A 46 5.99 -12.34 -3.83
C GLY A 46 4.63 -12.05 -3.20
N TYR A 47 4.24 -10.78 -3.08
CA TYR A 47 2.96 -10.36 -2.48
C TYR A 47 1.90 -10.11 -3.55
N GLU A 48 0.62 -10.25 -3.21
CA GLU A 48 -0.46 -9.82 -4.10
C GLU A 48 -0.30 -8.34 -4.48
N LEU A 49 -0.35 -8.03 -5.78
CA LEU A 49 0.11 -6.76 -6.31
C LEU A 49 -0.70 -5.55 -5.81
N THR A 50 -2.02 -5.69 -5.65
CA THR A 50 -2.86 -4.60 -5.13
C THR A 50 -2.48 -4.26 -3.70
N PHE A 51 -2.32 -5.27 -2.84
CA PHE A 51 -1.87 -5.10 -1.46
C PHE A 51 -0.42 -4.59 -1.38
N ALA A 52 0.47 -5.11 -2.23
CA ALA A 52 1.85 -4.69 -2.32
C ALA A 52 1.97 -3.19 -2.62
N VAL A 53 1.29 -2.71 -3.67
CA VAL A 53 1.35 -1.30 -4.08
C VAL A 53 0.60 -0.39 -3.11
N ASN A 54 -0.63 -0.74 -2.75
CA ASN A 54 -1.52 0.18 -2.04
C ASN A 54 -1.16 0.32 -0.56
N HIS A 55 -0.57 -0.72 0.04
CA HIS A 55 -0.26 -0.77 1.46
C HIS A 55 1.22 -1.03 1.76
N LEU A 56 1.77 -2.21 1.42
CA LEU A 56 3.13 -2.60 1.84
C LEU A 56 4.21 -1.63 1.32
N GLY A 57 4.08 -1.18 0.07
CA GLY A 57 5.00 -0.23 -0.53
C GLY A 57 4.98 1.13 0.18
N HIS A 58 3.79 1.66 0.50
CA HIS A 58 3.67 2.88 1.29
C HIS A 58 4.17 2.71 2.71
N PHE A 59 3.89 1.57 3.34
CA PHE A 59 4.36 1.24 4.67
C PHE A 59 5.89 1.25 4.71
N LEU A 60 6.54 0.55 3.77
CA LEU A 60 8.00 0.53 3.67
C LEU A 60 8.57 1.92 3.39
N LEU A 61 8.03 2.64 2.41
CA LEU A 61 8.47 4.00 2.06
C LEU A 61 8.40 4.95 3.27
N THR A 62 7.28 4.92 3.99
CA THR A 62 7.04 5.77 5.16
C THR A 62 8.03 5.43 6.28
N ASN A 63 8.23 4.15 6.57
CA ASN A 63 9.18 3.71 7.61
C ASN A 63 10.62 4.07 7.26
N LEU A 64 11.02 3.95 5.99
CA LEU A 64 12.37 4.34 5.56
C LEU A 64 12.62 5.85 5.65
N LEU A 65 11.58 6.68 5.51
CA LEU A 65 11.68 8.14 5.59
C LEU A 65 11.34 8.70 6.99
N ILE A 66 10.99 7.86 7.96
CA ILE A 66 10.35 8.30 9.21
C ILE A 66 11.20 9.29 10.01
N GLU A 67 12.51 9.03 10.13
CA GLU A 67 13.43 9.91 10.86
C GLU A 67 13.50 11.31 10.24
N ARG A 68 13.53 11.40 8.90
CA ARG A 68 13.55 12.70 8.19
C ARG A 68 12.21 13.43 8.28
N LEU A 69 11.11 12.68 8.29
CA LEU A 69 9.76 13.23 8.45
C LEU A 69 9.58 13.79 9.87
N LEU A 70 10.05 13.08 10.89
CA LEU A 70 10.02 13.55 12.27
C LEU A 70 10.92 14.79 12.47
N ALA A 71 12.14 14.76 11.94
CA ALA A 71 13.08 15.88 12.06
C ALA A 71 12.55 17.19 11.44
N ASN A 72 11.75 17.09 10.38
CA ASN A 72 11.15 18.25 9.71
C ASN A 72 9.74 18.60 10.20
N SER A 73 9.22 17.94 11.25
CA SER A 73 7.84 18.11 11.72
C SER A 73 6.80 17.94 10.58
N SER A 74 7.05 16.96 9.73
CA SER A 74 6.33 16.76 8.48
C SER A 74 4.94 16.19 8.68
N ARG A 75 4.09 16.31 7.66
CA ARG A 75 2.78 15.65 7.62
C ARG A 75 2.81 14.40 6.76
N ILE A 76 2.33 13.29 7.30
CA ILE A 76 2.04 12.07 6.53
C ILE A 76 0.54 12.05 6.25
N VAL A 77 0.16 11.92 4.98
CA VAL A 77 -1.23 11.80 4.52
C VAL A 77 -1.39 10.47 3.81
N ILE A 78 -2.26 9.60 4.34
CA ILE A 78 -2.56 8.30 3.74
C ILE A 78 -3.94 8.35 3.08
N VAL A 79 -3.99 8.08 1.77
CA VAL A 79 -5.24 8.10 1.00
C VAL A 79 -5.91 6.72 1.03
N ALA A 80 -6.93 6.60 1.88
CA ALA A 80 -7.82 5.45 1.92
C ALA A 80 -8.91 5.53 0.81
N SER A 81 -10.09 5.00 1.07
CA SER A 81 -11.29 5.10 0.20
C SER A 81 -12.51 4.70 1.01
N GLY A 82 -13.69 5.28 0.78
CA GLY A 82 -14.92 4.94 1.53
C GLY A 82 -15.31 3.45 1.50
N VAL A 83 -14.74 2.66 0.58
CA VAL A 83 -14.91 1.20 0.56
C VAL A 83 -14.32 0.48 1.78
N HIS A 84 -13.43 1.12 2.54
CA HIS A 84 -12.91 0.57 3.80
C HIS A 84 -13.98 0.49 4.90
N ASP A 85 -15.06 1.28 4.79
CA ASP A 85 -16.09 1.34 5.83
C ASP A 85 -17.16 0.29 5.53
N PRO A 86 -17.30 -0.77 6.36
CA PRO A 86 -18.34 -1.77 6.15
C PRO A 86 -19.76 -1.20 6.26
N LYS A 87 -19.95 -0.01 6.83
CA LYS A 87 -21.26 0.66 6.94
C LYS A 87 -21.66 1.39 5.66
N MET A 88 -20.71 1.79 4.81
CA MET A 88 -21.01 2.50 3.56
C MET A 88 -21.54 1.54 2.48
N ASN A 89 -22.57 1.97 1.74
CA ASN A 89 -23.07 1.23 0.57
C ASN A 89 -22.34 1.69 -0.70
N THR A 90 -21.32 0.94 -1.13
CA THR A 90 -20.44 1.30 -2.24
C THR A 90 -20.57 0.39 -3.47
N GLY A 91 -21.39 -0.67 -3.37
CA GLY A 91 -21.45 -1.73 -4.39
C GLY A 91 -20.23 -2.68 -4.40
N MET A 92 -19.27 -2.48 -3.50
CA MET A 92 -18.09 -3.34 -3.33
C MET A 92 -18.33 -4.40 -2.23
N PRO A 93 -17.60 -5.52 -2.24
CA PRO A 93 -17.59 -6.43 -1.09
C PRO A 93 -17.13 -5.69 0.17
N LYS A 94 -17.58 -6.16 1.33
CA LYS A 94 -17.20 -5.57 2.61
C LYS A 94 -15.75 -5.97 2.96
N PRO A 95 -14.96 -5.06 3.54
CA PRO A 95 -13.61 -5.39 3.96
C PRO A 95 -13.64 -6.44 5.05
N PHE A 96 -12.79 -7.46 4.89
CA PHE A 96 -12.64 -8.53 5.86
C PHE A 96 -11.35 -9.31 5.58
N PHE A 97 -10.53 -9.47 6.61
CA PHE A 97 -9.44 -10.46 6.65
C PHE A 97 -9.25 -10.92 8.09
N SER A 98 -8.86 -12.18 8.26
CA SER A 98 -8.58 -12.78 9.57
C SER A 98 -7.17 -13.38 9.65
N ASP A 99 -6.47 -13.42 8.52
CA ASP A 99 -5.15 -14.01 8.34
C ASP A 99 -4.31 -13.10 7.45
N ILE A 100 -3.14 -12.72 7.97
CA ILE A 100 -2.22 -11.83 7.27
C ILE A 100 -1.55 -12.53 6.09
N ASP A 101 -1.35 -13.85 6.15
CA ASP A 101 -0.74 -14.62 5.07
C ASP A 101 -1.71 -14.74 3.88
N ALA A 102 -3.00 -14.93 4.15
CA ALA A 102 -4.05 -14.87 3.12
C ALA A 102 -4.11 -13.48 2.47
N LEU A 103 -4.04 -12.41 3.27
CA LEU A 103 -4.01 -11.03 2.77
C LEU A 103 -2.77 -10.78 1.91
N ALA A 104 -1.60 -11.22 2.36
CA ALA A 104 -0.33 -11.08 1.66
C ALA A 104 -0.30 -11.85 0.32
N SER A 105 -0.89 -13.04 0.27
CA SER A 105 -0.87 -13.92 -0.90
C SER A 105 -1.97 -13.64 -1.93
N THR A 106 -3.15 -13.18 -1.49
CA THR A 106 -4.33 -13.04 -2.36
C THR A 106 -5.08 -11.72 -2.21
N GLY A 107 -4.70 -10.87 -1.25
CA GLY A 107 -5.46 -9.68 -0.87
C GLY A 107 -6.79 -9.99 -0.14
N GLY A 108 -7.17 -11.26 -0.03
CA GLY A 108 -8.41 -11.71 0.58
C GLY A 108 -8.22 -12.36 1.95
N SER A 109 -9.23 -13.10 2.39
CA SER A 109 -9.22 -13.88 3.64
C SER A 109 -8.96 -15.38 3.41
N ASP A 110 -8.84 -15.81 2.15
CA ASP A 110 -8.59 -17.20 1.75
C ASP A 110 -7.36 -17.25 0.83
N LYS A 111 -6.29 -17.89 1.30
CA LYS A 111 -5.01 -18.03 0.58
C LYS A 111 -5.12 -18.75 -0.77
N ASN A 112 -6.22 -19.46 -1.05
CA ASN A 112 -6.41 -20.21 -2.29
C ASN A 112 -7.40 -19.54 -3.26
N LYS A 113 -8.00 -18.40 -2.89
CA LYS A 113 -9.07 -17.78 -3.67
C LYS A 113 -8.87 -16.29 -3.83
N TYR A 114 -8.58 -15.88 -5.07
CA TYR A 114 -8.45 -14.47 -5.42
C TYR A 114 -9.81 -13.79 -5.67
N ASN A 115 -9.99 -12.61 -5.10
CA ASN A 115 -11.05 -11.67 -5.46
C ASN A 115 -10.45 -10.25 -5.51
N GLY A 116 -10.29 -9.71 -6.72
CA GLY A 116 -9.65 -8.41 -6.93
C GLY A 116 -10.38 -7.22 -6.28
N GLN A 117 -11.70 -7.26 -6.21
CA GLN A 117 -12.47 -6.22 -5.50
C GLN A 117 -12.21 -6.29 -4.00
N LEU A 118 -12.21 -7.50 -3.42
CA LEU A 118 -11.91 -7.69 -2.01
C LEU A 118 -10.45 -7.31 -1.69
N ALA A 119 -9.50 -7.67 -2.56
CA ALA A 119 -8.09 -7.28 -2.44
C ALA A 119 -7.93 -5.76 -2.37
N TYR A 120 -8.60 -5.03 -3.27
CA TYR A 120 -8.60 -3.58 -3.25
C TYR A 120 -9.22 -3.02 -1.96
N VAL A 121 -10.40 -3.51 -1.59
CA VAL A 121 -11.13 -3.05 -0.40
C VAL A 121 -10.32 -3.27 0.87
N ASN A 122 -9.75 -4.46 1.05
CA ASN A 122 -8.88 -4.78 2.17
C ASN A 122 -7.61 -3.92 2.16
N SER A 123 -6.99 -3.68 1.00
CA SER A 123 -5.82 -2.80 0.91
C SER A 123 -6.13 -1.37 1.37
N LYS A 124 -7.37 -0.89 1.15
CA LYS A 124 -7.82 0.43 1.63
C LYS A 124 -8.20 0.43 3.10
N LEU A 125 -8.64 -0.69 3.66
CA LEU A 125 -8.80 -0.85 5.11
C LEU A 125 -7.44 -0.81 5.83
N CYS A 126 -6.40 -1.45 5.29
CA CYS A 126 -5.06 -1.42 5.90
C CYS A 126 -4.41 -0.03 5.91
N ASN A 127 -4.97 0.94 5.19
CA ASN A 127 -4.48 2.32 5.17
C ASN A 127 -5.04 3.19 6.32
N LEU A 128 -5.74 2.59 7.29
CA LEU A 128 -6.31 3.24 8.47
C LEU A 128 -5.59 2.85 9.76
#